data_AF-A0A7C5ELD1-F1
#
_entry.id   AF-A0A7C5ELD1-F1
#
_cell.length_a   1.000
_cell.length_b   1.000
_cell.length_c   1.000
_cell.angle_alpha   90.00
_cell.angle_beta   90.00
_cell.angle_gamma   90.00
#
_symmetry.space_group_name_H-M   'P 1'
#
loop_
_entity.id
_entity.type
_entity.pdbx_description
1 polymer ?
#
loop_
_entity_poly.entity_id
_entity_poly.type
_entity_poly.pdbx_seq_one_letter_code
_entity_poly.pdbx_strand_id
1 'polypeptide(L)'
;MPERREDKELARYRDLLETPSEFRDGFGWSTVLGIFFCGLVMMPGAIYLGLMTGAGMGAAAVWVTVILFSEVARRAMKTMSKQELVVLLHAAGILAGGGPIGDFVYRAYLVNSEAVRDAGMREYFPTWFVPRPDSAAIAQRNLFHPDWLVPLAIVALMMIIGVVNRYTIGYFFFRLTSDVE
;
A
#
# COMPACT_ATOMS: atom_id res chain seq x y z
N MET A 1 22.69 39.52 15.44
CA MET A 1 22.45 38.21 14.81
C MET A 1 23.74 37.84 14.10
N PRO A 2 24.58 36.92 14.63
CA PRO A 2 25.83 36.58 13.95
C PRO A 2 25.50 35.78 12.68
N GLU A 3 26.17 36.11 11.59
CA GLU A 3 26.09 35.39 10.31
C GLU A 3 26.45 33.91 10.53
N ARG A 4 25.50 32.99 10.25
CA ARG A 4 25.81 31.56 10.14
C ARG A 4 26.79 31.40 8.97
N ARG A 5 28.04 31.07 9.29
CA ARG A 5 29.02 30.56 8.31
C ARG A 5 28.38 29.37 7.61
N GLU A 6 28.15 29.45 6.29
CA GLU A 6 27.74 28.28 5.51
C GLU A 6 28.81 27.19 5.68
N ASP A 7 28.39 26.04 6.19
CA ASP A 7 29.30 24.96 6.52
C ASP A 7 29.82 24.31 5.22
N LYS A 8 31.14 24.37 5.00
CA LYS A 8 31.76 23.97 3.73
C LYS A 8 31.56 22.49 3.41
N GLU A 9 31.35 21.66 4.43
CA GLU A 9 31.02 20.24 4.27
C GLU A 9 29.59 20.05 3.74
N LEU A 10 28.62 20.82 4.23
CA LEU A 10 27.23 20.79 3.76
C LEU A 10 27.11 21.24 2.30
N ALA A 11 27.87 22.26 1.90
CA ALA A 11 27.95 22.69 0.50
C ALA A 11 28.50 21.58 -0.40
N ARG A 12 29.56 20.87 0.03
CA ARG A 12 30.10 19.72 -0.68
C ARG A 12 29.07 18.60 -0.84
N TYR A 13 28.27 18.30 0.19
CA TYR A 13 27.21 17.29 0.09
C TYR A 13 26.04 17.73 -0.81
N ARG A 14 25.68 19.01 -0.81
CA ARG A 14 24.69 19.57 -1.75
C ARG A 14 25.14 19.46 -3.20
N ASP A 15 26.42 19.72 -3.45
CA ASP A 15 26.99 19.71 -4.80
C ASP A 15 27.26 18.28 -5.33
N LEU A 16 27.18 17.24 -4.49
CA LEU A 16 27.28 15.84 -4.93
C LEU A 16 26.05 15.36 -5.70
N LEU A 17 24.90 16.03 -5.53
CA LEU A 17 23.65 15.69 -6.21
C LEU A 17 23.24 16.85 -7.11
N GLU A 18 23.53 16.72 -8.39
CA GLU A 18 23.10 17.69 -9.38
C GLU A 18 21.56 17.74 -9.41
N THR A 19 20.99 18.92 -9.13
CA THR A 19 19.53 19.08 -9.14
C THR A 19 18.99 18.75 -10.52
N PRO A 20 18.01 17.84 -10.63
CA PRO A 20 17.48 17.43 -11.92
C PRO A 20 16.91 18.63 -12.66
N SER A 21 17.29 18.78 -13.92
CA SER A 21 16.85 19.88 -14.79
C SER A 21 15.38 19.78 -15.19
N GLU A 22 14.81 18.57 -15.21
CA GLU A 22 13.41 18.33 -15.57
C GLU A 22 12.77 17.22 -14.72
N PHE A 23 11.54 17.46 -14.28
CA PHE A 23 10.68 16.45 -13.66
C PHE A 23 9.74 15.88 -14.72
N ARG A 24 9.88 14.58 -14.99
CA ARG A 24 8.99 13.84 -15.90
C ARG A 24 7.91 13.11 -15.11
N ASP A 25 6.68 13.14 -15.61
CA ASP A 25 5.56 12.39 -15.03
C ASP A 25 5.64 10.91 -15.43
N GLY A 26 5.39 10.02 -14.47
CA GLY A 26 5.30 8.57 -14.66
C GLY A 26 3.86 8.07 -14.80
N PHE A 27 2.86 8.95 -14.67
CA PHE A 27 1.45 8.60 -14.77
C PHE A 27 0.96 8.62 -16.23
N GLY A 28 1.41 7.62 -17.01
CA GLY A 28 0.97 7.39 -18.38
C GLY A 28 -0.17 6.36 -18.52
N TRP A 29 -0.75 6.25 -19.71
CA TRP A 29 -1.76 5.23 -20.01
C TRP A 29 -1.24 3.79 -19.85
N SER A 30 0.05 3.58 -20.14
CA SER A 30 0.74 2.30 -19.89
C SER A 30 0.71 1.92 -18.41
N THR A 31 0.94 2.89 -17.53
CA THR A 31 0.89 2.73 -16.07
C THR A 31 -0.53 2.44 -15.60
N VAL A 32 -1.53 3.15 -16.12
CA VAL A 32 -2.95 2.91 -15.79
C VAL A 32 -3.35 1.46 -16.10
N LEU A 33 -3.02 0.96 -17.29
CA LEU A 33 -3.29 -0.43 -17.66
C LEU A 33 -2.57 -1.42 -16.73
N GLY A 34 -1.33 -1.11 -16.34
CA GLY A 34 -0.58 -1.92 -15.38
C GLY A 34 -1.21 -1.95 -13.99
N ILE A 35 -1.73 -0.83 -13.51
CA ILE A 35 -2.46 -0.74 -12.24
C ILE A 35 -3.73 -1.59 -12.30
N PHE A 36 -4.49 -1.53 -13.39
CA PHE A 36 -5.68 -2.37 -13.57
C PHE A 36 -5.34 -3.86 -13.55
N PHE A 37 -4.27 -4.27 -14.23
CA PHE A 37 -3.80 -5.65 -14.18
C PHE A 37 -3.43 -6.07 -12.74
N CYS A 38 -2.68 -5.23 -12.03
CA CYS A 38 -2.33 -5.51 -10.64
C CYS A 38 -3.59 -5.61 -9.76
N GLY A 39 -4.59 -4.77 -9.99
CA GLY A 39 -5.84 -4.76 -9.22
C GLY A 39 -6.72 -5.97 -9.49
N LEU A 40 -6.86 -6.39 -10.75
CA LEU A 40 -7.76 -7.47 -11.16
C LEU A 40 -7.14 -8.86 -11.02
N VAL A 41 -5.82 -8.98 -11.17
CA VAL A 41 -5.12 -10.27 -11.19
C VAL A 41 -4.30 -10.47 -9.93
N MET A 42 -3.41 -9.52 -9.61
CA MET A 42 -2.51 -9.69 -8.47
C MET A 42 -3.24 -9.58 -7.14
N MET A 43 -4.14 -8.62 -6.97
CA MET A 43 -4.82 -8.44 -5.68
C MET A 43 -5.66 -9.66 -5.26
N PRO A 44 -6.52 -10.26 -6.12
CA PRO A 44 -7.24 -11.47 -5.73
C PRO A 44 -6.32 -12.66 -5.49
N GLY A 45 -5.25 -12.80 -6.29
CA GLY A 45 -4.23 -13.82 -6.09
C GLY A 45 -3.49 -13.67 -4.75
N ALA A 46 -3.17 -12.43 -4.37
CA ALA A 46 -2.53 -12.10 -3.09
C ALA A 46 -3.40 -12.50 -1.91
N ILE A 47 -4.67 -12.09 -1.97
CA ILE A 47 -5.65 -12.37 -0.91
C ILE A 47 -5.80 -13.89 -0.78
N TYR A 48 -6.04 -14.60 -1.89
CA TYR A 48 -6.19 -16.06 -1.85
C TYR A 48 -4.98 -16.77 -1.25
N LEU A 49 -3.77 -16.42 -1.71
CA LEU A 49 -2.54 -17.01 -1.19
C LEU A 49 -2.37 -16.71 0.31
N GLY A 50 -2.64 -15.48 0.74
CA GLY A 50 -2.64 -15.07 2.14
C GLY A 50 -3.61 -15.87 3.01
N LEU A 51 -4.83 -16.13 2.52
CA LEU A 51 -5.82 -16.94 3.25
C LEU A 51 -5.45 -18.43 3.31
N MET A 52 -4.91 -18.98 2.22
CA MET A 52 -4.61 -20.41 2.11
C MET A 52 -3.32 -20.79 2.84
N THR A 53 -2.27 -19.97 2.71
CA THR A 53 -0.92 -20.31 3.18
C THR A 53 -0.50 -19.53 4.43
N GLY A 54 -1.27 -18.51 4.82
CA GLY A 54 -0.88 -17.57 5.87
C GLY A 54 0.27 -16.63 5.47
N ALA A 55 0.80 -16.75 4.24
CA ALA A 55 1.89 -15.94 3.72
C ALA A 55 1.44 -15.09 2.51
N GLY A 56 1.97 -13.87 2.42
CA GLY A 56 1.76 -13.02 1.26
C GLY A 56 2.59 -13.44 0.05
N MET A 57 2.30 -12.87 -1.12
CA MET A 57 3.05 -13.10 -2.37
C MET A 57 4.54 -12.72 -2.29
N GLY A 58 4.95 -11.94 -1.28
CA GLY A 58 6.33 -11.53 -1.04
C GLY A 58 6.84 -10.46 -2.02
N ALA A 59 8.04 -9.95 -1.75
CA ALA A 59 8.65 -8.89 -2.56
C ALA A 59 8.98 -9.34 -4.00
N ALA A 60 9.25 -10.63 -4.20
CA ALA A 60 9.60 -11.18 -5.52
C ALA A 60 8.46 -11.03 -6.53
N ALA A 61 7.21 -11.26 -6.13
CA ALA A 61 6.06 -11.15 -7.03
C ALA A 61 5.88 -9.73 -7.58
N VAL A 62 6.17 -8.72 -6.76
CA VAL A 62 6.11 -7.30 -7.17
C VAL A 62 7.12 -7.02 -8.28
N TRP A 63 8.37 -7.45 -8.12
CA TRP A 63 9.41 -7.28 -9.14
C TRP A 63 9.13 -8.07 -10.42
N VAL A 64 8.63 -9.30 -10.30
CA VAL A 64 8.26 -10.12 -11.47
C VAL A 64 7.20 -9.42 -12.31
N THR A 65 6.21 -8.79 -11.68
CA THR A 65 5.19 -8.01 -12.42
C THR A 65 5.81 -6.83 -13.17
N VAL A 66 6.69 -6.06 -12.52
CA VAL A 66 7.35 -4.92 -13.18
C VAL A 66 8.20 -5.39 -14.38
N ILE A 67 8.92 -6.50 -14.23
CA ILE A 67 9.71 -7.11 -15.31
C ILE A 67 8.80 -7.54 -16.45
N LEU A 68 7.70 -8.24 -16.16
CA LEU A 68 6.72 -8.64 -17.17
C LEU A 68 6.16 -7.45 -17.94
N PHE A 69 5.77 -6.38 -17.27
CA PHE A 69 5.25 -5.17 -17.93
C PHE A 69 6.30 -4.47 -18.78
N SER A 70 7.53 -4.36 -18.28
CA SER A 70 8.65 -3.81 -19.03
C SER A 70 8.89 -4.59 -20.33
N GLU A 71 8.84 -5.92 -20.27
CA GLU A 71 9.02 -6.77 -21.45
C GLU A 71 7.82 -6.77 -22.39
N VAL A 72 6.59 -6.72 -21.88
CA VAL A 72 5.39 -6.56 -22.71
C VAL A 72 5.41 -5.22 -23.45
N ALA A 73 5.77 -4.13 -22.76
CA ALA A 73 5.93 -2.81 -23.38
C ALA A 73 6.98 -2.86 -24.50
N ARG A 74 8.14 -3.45 -24.22
CA ARG A 74 9.22 -3.63 -25.20
C ARG A 74 8.76 -4.39 -26.44
N ARG A 75 7.99 -5.48 -26.26
CA ARG A 75 7.39 -6.26 -27.37
C ARG A 75 6.34 -5.49 -28.15
N ALA A 76 5.62 -4.58 -27.50
CA ALA A 76 4.67 -3.67 -28.14
C ALA A 76 5.35 -2.48 -28.85
N MET A 77 6.68 -2.52 -29.05
CA MET A 77 7.48 -1.43 -29.62
C MET A 77 7.34 -0.10 -28.87
N LYS A 78 7.01 -0.15 -27.58
CA LYS A 78 6.97 0.99 -26.66
C LYS A 78 8.06 0.85 -25.61
N THR A 79 8.63 1.96 -25.18
CA THR A 79 9.57 1.98 -24.04
C THR A 79 8.85 2.56 -22.83
N MET A 80 8.88 1.85 -21.70
CA MET A 80 8.48 2.43 -20.42
C MET A 80 9.64 3.26 -19.87
N SER A 81 9.34 4.48 -19.47
CA SER A 81 10.26 5.33 -18.73
C SER A 81 10.52 4.77 -17.32
N LYS A 82 11.62 5.21 -16.70
CA LYS A 82 11.94 4.84 -15.31
C LYS A 82 10.83 5.29 -14.36
N GLN A 83 10.21 6.44 -14.62
CA GLN A 83 9.13 7.01 -13.84
C GLN A 83 7.87 6.13 -13.87
N GLU A 84 7.46 5.67 -15.06
CA GLU A 84 6.33 4.74 -15.21
C GLU A 84 6.59 3.42 -14.48
N LEU A 85 7.82 2.89 -14.54
CA LEU A 85 8.19 1.67 -13.83
C LEU A 85 8.14 1.84 -12.30
N VAL A 86 8.56 3.00 -11.78
CA VAL A 86 8.49 3.30 -10.34
C VAL A 86 7.04 3.40 -9.87
N VAL A 87 6.17 4.07 -10.63
CA VAL A 87 4.74 4.16 -10.29
C VAL A 87 4.11 2.76 -10.32
N LEU A 88 4.43 1.96 -11.35
CA LEU A 88 3.93 0.58 -11.44
C LEU A 88 4.46 -0.30 -10.30
N LEU A 89 5.73 -0.17 -9.93
CA LEU A 89 6.33 -0.88 -8.81
C LEU A 89 5.60 -0.57 -7.50
N HIS A 90 5.31 0.71 -7.26
CA HIS A 90 4.59 1.13 -6.06
C HIS A 90 3.16 0.58 -6.03
N ALA A 91 2.44 0.69 -7.15
CA ALA A 91 1.09 0.16 -7.27
C ALA A 91 1.05 -1.37 -7.11
N ALA A 92 1.95 -2.09 -7.78
CA ALA A 92 2.09 -3.53 -7.64
C ALA A 92 2.41 -3.92 -6.19
N GLY A 93 3.25 -3.16 -5.48
CA GLY A 93 3.53 -3.37 -4.07
C GLY A 93 2.29 -3.30 -3.18
N ILE A 94 1.48 -2.26 -3.35
CA ILE A 94 0.22 -2.10 -2.58
C ILE A 94 -0.77 -3.22 -2.90
N LEU A 95 -0.95 -3.51 -4.19
CA LEU A 95 -1.99 -4.44 -4.66
C LEU A 95 -1.59 -5.91 -4.40
N ALA A 96 -0.30 -6.25 -4.48
CA ALA A 96 0.22 -7.56 -4.10
C ALA A 96 0.14 -7.82 -2.58
N GLY A 97 -0.01 -6.77 -1.76
CA GLY A 97 -0.32 -6.87 -0.34
C GLY A 97 -1.81 -7.11 -0.04
N GLY A 98 -2.65 -7.29 -1.07
CA GLY A 98 -4.11 -7.40 -0.91
C GLY A 98 -4.83 -6.05 -0.97
N GLY A 99 -4.10 -4.93 -1.14
CA GLY A 99 -4.67 -3.61 -1.29
C GLY A 99 -5.50 -3.15 -0.08
N PRO A 100 -6.34 -2.11 -0.24
CA PRO A 100 -7.14 -1.57 0.86
C PRO A 100 -8.27 -2.51 1.32
N ILE A 101 -8.64 -3.49 0.50
CA ILE A 101 -9.77 -4.39 0.76
C ILE A 101 -9.36 -5.76 1.33
N GLY A 102 -8.10 -6.19 1.11
CA GLY A 102 -7.65 -7.53 1.48
C GLY A 102 -7.76 -7.82 2.98
N ASP A 103 -7.50 -6.81 3.81
CA ASP A 103 -7.66 -6.94 5.26
C ASP A 103 -9.12 -7.18 5.65
N PHE A 104 -10.08 -6.47 5.06
CA PHE A 104 -11.50 -6.69 5.34
C PHE A 104 -11.97 -8.08 4.89
N VAL A 105 -11.46 -8.57 3.76
CA VAL A 105 -11.71 -9.95 3.30
C VAL A 105 -11.14 -10.96 4.31
N TYR A 106 -9.93 -10.72 4.81
CA TYR A 106 -9.33 -11.56 5.84
C TYR A 106 -10.16 -11.56 7.13
N ARG A 107 -10.64 -10.40 7.61
CA ARG A 107 -11.51 -10.33 8.80
C ARG A 107 -12.81 -11.12 8.61
N ALA A 108 -13.44 -10.99 7.45
CA ALA A 108 -14.65 -11.74 7.11
C ALA A 108 -14.40 -13.26 7.04
N TYR A 109 -13.24 -13.67 6.53
CA TYR A 109 -12.80 -15.06 6.52
C TYR A 109 -12.53 -15.57 7.95
N LEU A 110 -11.79 -14.82 8.75
CA LEU A 110 -11.37 -15.19 10.11
C LEU A 110 -12.58 -15.54 10.98
N VAL A 111 -13.61 -14.69 11.00
CA VAL A 111 -14.84 -14.91 11.79
C VAL A 111 -15.59 -16.18 11.38
N ASN A 112 -15.49 -16.59 10.11
CA ASN A 112 -16.15 -17.79 9.58
C ASN A 112 -15.24 -19.02 9.56
N SER A 113 -13.97 -18.89 9.95
CA SER A 113 -13.02 -19.99 9.96
C SER A 113 -13.39 -21.05 11.00
N GLU A 114 -13.05 -22.31 10.72
CA GLU A 114 -13.29 -23.43 11.63
C GLU A 114 -12.57 -23.23 12.96
N ALA A 115 -11.34 -22.72 12.94
CA ALA A 115 -10.55 -22.43 14.14
C ALA A 115 -11.27 -21.48 15.13
N VAL A 116 -11.93 -20.44 14.62
CA VAL A 116 -12.69 -19.49 15.44
C VAL A 116 -14.00 -20.11 15.95
N ARG A 117 -14.65 -20.95 15.12
CA ARG A 117 -15.88 -21.65 15.49
C ARG A 117 -15.62 -22.68 16.59
N ASP A 118 -14.56 -23.46 16.47
CA ASP A 118 -14.17 -24.49 17.43
C ASP A 118 -13.72 -23.88 18.77
N ALA A 119 -13.10 -22.70 18.71
CA ALA A 119 -12.76 -21.94 19.90
C ALA A 119 -13.98 -21.24 20.57
N GLY A 120 -15.18 -21.33 19.98
CA GLY A 120 -16.37 -20.63 20.48
C GLY A 120 -16.25 -19.10 20.43
N MET A 121 -15.28 -18.56 19.71
CA MET A 121 -14.96 -17.12 19.70
C MET A 121 -15.79 -16.32 18.68
N ARG A 122 -16.62 -16.99 17.88
CA ARG A 122 -17.33 -16.40 16.74
C ARG A 122 -18.16 -15.15 17.09
N GLU A 123 -18.78 -15.12 18.25
CA GLU A 123 -19.64 -14.00 18.69
C GLU A 123 -18.91 -12.91 19.47
N TYR A 124 -17.65 -13.14 19.83
CA TYR A 124 -16.87 -12.23 20.68
C TYR A 124 -16.12 -11.15 19.88
N PHE A 125 -16.15 -11.22 18.54
CA PHE A 125 -15.55 -10.18 17.71
C PHE A 125 -16.36 -8.89 17.81
N PRO A 126 -15.72 -7.75 18.08
CA PRO A 126 -16.42 -6.49 18.17
C PRO A 126 -16.92 -6.04 16.79
N THR A 127 -18.10 -5.43 16.76
CA THR A 127 -18.76 -4.96 15.53
C THR A 127 -17.99 -3.88 14.79
N TRP A 128 -17.10 -3.17 15.48
CA TRP A 128 -16.21 -2.17 14.88
C TRP A 128 -15.01 -2.79 14.15
N PHE A 129 -14.66 -4.05 14.43
CA PHE A 129 -13.59 -4.77 13.72
C PHE A 129 -14.13 -5.44 12.46
N VAL A 130 -15.28 -6.12 12.60
CA VAL A 130 -15.94 -6.92 11.57
C VAL A 130 -17.46 -6.95 11.84
N PRO A 131 -18.32 -6.90 10.81
CA PRO A 131 -19.76 -7.07 10.99
C PRO A 131 -20.11 -8.40 11.67
N ARG A 132 -21.29 -8.45 12.30
CA ARG A 132 -21.75 -9.66 12.99
C ARG A 132 -21.77 -10.86 12.01
N PRO A 133 -21.44 -12.08 12.47
CA PRO A 133 -21.44 -13.27 11.60
C PRO A 133 -22.77 -13.52 10.88
N ASP A 134 -23.88 -13.18 11.52
CA ASP A 134 -25.24 -13.35 10.99
C ASP A 134 -25.73 -12.17 10.14
N SER A 135 -24.90 -11.12 9.99
CA SER A 135 -25.25 -9.96 9.17
C SER A 135 -25.33 -10.32 7.69
N ALA A 136 -26.19 -9.64 6.95
CA ALA A 136 -26.29 -9.79 5.50
C ALA A 136 -24.96 -9.47 4.80
N ALA A 137 -24.14 -8.58 5.36
CA ALA A 137 -22.80 -8.25 4.88
C ALA A 137 -21.90 -9.50 4.76
N ILE A 138 -21.88 -10.32 5.80
CA ILE A 138 -21.04 -11.53 5.87
C ILE A 138 -21.70 -12.68 5.11
N ALA A 139 -23.01 -12.88 5.30
CA ALA A 139 -23.75 -13.97 4.66
C ALA A 139 -23.76 -13.86 3.12
N GLN A 140 -23.93 -12.64 2.59
CA GLN A 140 -23.95 -12.38 1.14
C GLN A 140 -22.57 -12.07 0.56
N ARG A 141 -21.50 -12.09 1.37
CA ARG A 141 -20.14 -11.68 0.98
C ARG A 141 -20.12 -10.29 0.34
N ASN A 142 -20.93 -9.38 0.86
CA ASN A 142 -21.09 -8.04 0.33
C ASN A 142 -20.27 -7.04 1.17
N LEU A 143 -19.10 -6.66 0.65
CA LEU A 143 -18.22 -5.66 1.28
C LEU A 143 -18.79 -4.23 1.23
N PHE A 144 -19.77 -3.97 0.37
CA PHE A 144 -20.40 -2.64 0.24
C PHE A 144 -21.63 -2.48 1.16
N HIS A 145 -21.92 -3.46 2.01
CA HIS A 145 -23.03 -3.37 2.95
C HIS A 145 -22.78 -2.29 4.04
N PRO A 146 -23.81 -1.54 4.48
CA PRO A 146 -23.66 -0.50 5.50
C PRO A 146 -23.01 -0.95 6.81
N ASP A 147 -23.10 -2.24 7.17
CA ASP A 147 -22.46 -2.76 8.38
C ASP A 147 -20.93 -2.64 8.36
N TRP A 148 -20.32 -2.52 7.17
CA TRP A 148 -18.89 -2.27 7.03
C TRP A 148 -18.50 -0.80 7.25
N LEU A 149 -19.46 0.13 7.34
CA LEU A 149 -19.16 1.56 7.48
C LEU A 149 -18.36 1.88 8.73
N VAL A 150 -18.70 1.26 9.87
CA VAL A 150 -17.99 1.50 11.13
C VAL A 150 -16.54 0.97 11.05
N PRO A 151 -16.28 -0.30 10.67
CA PRO A 151 -14.90 -0.76 10.43
C PRO A 151 -14.13 0.09 9.43
N LEU A 152 -14.77 0.48 8.32
CA LEU A 152 -14.16 1.28 7.27
C LEU A 152 -13.77 2.68 7.78
N ALA A 153 -14.66 3.32 8.54
CA ALA A 153 -14.40 4.64 9.12
C ALA A 153 -13.22 4.61 10.09
N ILE A 154 -13.09 3.55 10.91
CA ILE A 154 -11.96 3.40 11.83
C ILE A 154 -10.66 3.19 11.08
N VAL A 155 -10.64 2.33 10.07
CA VAL A 155 -9.44 2.12 9.25
C VAL A 155 -9.06 3.40 8.51
N ALA A 156 -10.04 4.13 7.95
CA ALA A 156 -9.79 5.42 7.31
C ALA A 156 -9.21 6.45 8.29
N LEU A 157 -9.76 6.53 9.51
CA LEU A 157 -9.22 7.39 10.57
C LEU A 157 -7.78 6.99 10.93
N MET A 158 -7.50 5.68 11.09
CA MET A 158 -6.16 5.17 11.36
C MET A 158 -5.20 5.46 10.20
N MET A 159 -5.65 5.41 8.95
CA MET A 159 -4.85 5.81 7.80
C MET A 159 -4.50 7.30 7.85
N ILE A 160 -5.47 8.16 8.17
CA ILE A 160 -5.23 9.60 8.32
C ILE A 160 -4.21 9.85 9.43
N ILE A 161 -4.39 9.22 10.60
CA ILE A 161 -3.44 9.32 11.71
C ILE A 161 -2.06 8.82 11.28
N GLY A 162 -1.98 7.70 10.55
CA GLY A 162 -0.73 7.14 10.05
C GLY A 162 -0.02 8.09 9.07
N VAL A 163 -0.77 8.76 8.20
CA VAL A 163 -0.25 9.78 7.29
C VAL A 163 0.31 10.96 8.08
N VAL A 164 -0.46 11.51 9.03
CA VAL A 164 -0.01 12.60 9.90
C VAL A 164 1.25 12.19 10.64
N ASN A 165 1.25 11.02 11.29
CA ASN A 165 2.39 10.51 12.03
C ASN A 165 3.65 10.41 11.16
N ARG A 166 3.52 9.89 9.93
CA ARG A 166 4.64 9.79 8.97
C ARG A 166 5.27 11.15 8.67
N TYR A 167 4.46 12.20 8.52
CA TYR A 167 4.95 13.55 8.24
C TYR A 167 5.43 14.29 9.49
N THR A 168 4.73 14.15 10.62
CA THR A 168 5.08 14.81 11.89
C THR A 168 6.39 14.28 12.45
N ILE A 169 6.61 12.95 12.43
CA ILE A 169 7.87 12.35 12.88
C ILE A 169 9.01 12.82 11.99
N GLY A 170 8.83 12.83 10.66
CA GLY A 170 9.84 13.31 9.72
C GLY A 170 10.23 14.77 9.96
N TYR A 171 9.23 15.64 10.17
CA TYR A 171 9.47 17.04 10.50
C TYR A 171 10.11 17.23 11.88
N PHE A 172 9.68 16.45 12.89
CA PHE A 172 10.23 16.50 14.24
C PHE A 172 11.71 16.11 14.25
N PHE A 173 12.07 14.99 13.61
CA PHE A 173 13.47 14.59 13.46
C PHE A 173 14.29 15.60 12.67
N PHE A 174 13.75 16.10 11.55
CA PHE A 174 14.41 17.16 10.78
C PHE A 174 14.73 18.38 11.65
N ARG A 175 13.79 18.82 12.48
CA ARG A 175 13.99 19.98 13.34
C ARG A 175 14.99 19.71 14.47
N LEU A 176 14.96 18.52 15.05
CA LEU A 176 15.91 18.10 16.07
C LEU A 176 17.34 18.00 15.53
N THR A 177 17.53 17.48 14.31
CA THR A 177 18.87 17.36 13.68
C THR A 177 19.35 18.69 13.11
N SER A 178 18.43 19.51 12.58
CA SER A 178 18.72 20.85 12.03
C SER A 178 19.21 21.87 13.07
N ASP A 179 18.98 21.65 14.35
CA ASP A 179 19.51 22.51 15.41
C ASP A 179 20.91 22.05 15.88
N VAL A 180 21.34 20.85 15.49
CA VAL A 180 22.65 20.25 15.83
C VAL A 180 23.65 20.35 14.66
N GLU A 181 23.17 20.39 13.41
CA GLU A 181 23.92 20.76 12.19
C GLU A 181 23.86 22.27 11.91
#